data_AF-A0AAW7K4H6-F1
#
_entry.id   AF-A0AAW7K4H6-F1
#
_cell.length_a   1.000
_cell.length_b   1.000
_cell.length_c   1.000
_cell.angle_alpha   90.00
_cell.angle_beta   90.00
_cell.angle_gamma   90.00
#
_symmetry.space_group_name_H-M   'P 1'
#
loop_
_entity.id
_entity.type
_entity.pdbx_description
1 polymer ?
#
loop_
_entity_poly.entity_id
_entity_poly.type
_entity_poly.pdbx_seq_one_letter_code
_entity_poly.pdbx_strand_id
1 'polypeptide(L)'
;MAMGTIGKDVFTDIANAIRAQNGETDTYLPSEMAAAVLALDGTRDGAPFQAAGSTGTGVISDSVFDAIAGAIRAQNGLTETYRPSEMAPAILALTWDVGVKMRAILLADGTLEFNYRDGRSSDVPGAVILDAWEVDAAGYSSASARPWDDVKLDVTRVVFDSDFSQGGLTNGNHFFSGFGSLVEVEGFEEMQGVGSFNQAFSGCASLETIYATEWAPSSNPSGSLPFYSCGRLVGGGGYVPDSTASVSHLTLNEDGVLTDPAADARDWFNCYLYDDGELVLTASATPATGRTLVTGGHLCAQARYDSVGYQPWYDHRDDVEAVAIAADMGTFDEVNTNYWLYGHQSVAEVSGMGNLGGVRQMHHTFNSCDALTEIDLSGFDPSSLESLDYTFGGCSALVTIWADADWALPAGVSGFQTFYQCTSLVGGAGTTYASSRAGYQYMRIDGVGGAGYLTVKAAT
;
A
#
# COMPACT_ATOMS: atom_id res chain seq x y z
N MET A 1 -27.97 -31.65 -26.85
CA MET A 1 -26.77 -31.81 -27.70
C MET A 1 -27.25 -32.02 -29.12
N ALA A 2 -27.54 -30.95 -29.86
CA ALA A 2 -27.91 -31.05 -31.27
C ALA A 2 -26.60 -31.16 -32.06
N MET A 3 -26.23 -32.37 -32.49
CA MET A 3 -25.06 -32.54 -33.36
C MET A 3 -25.39 -32.00 -34.75
N GLY A 4 -25.09 -30.71 -34.97
CA GLY A 4 -25.17 -30.08 -36.28
C GLY A 4 -24.07 -30.61 -37.20
N THR A 5 -24.39 -30.75 -38.48
CA THR A 5 -23.37 -31.05 -39.50
C THR A 5 -22.69 -29.73 -39.90
N ILE A 6 -21.36 -29.66 -39.79
CA ILE A 6 -20.57 -28.47 -40.13
C ILE A 6 -19.83 -28.70 -41.44
N GLY A 7 -19.73 -27.67 -42.28
CA GLY A 7 -18.87 -27.69 -43.46
C GLY A 7 -17.38 -27.67 -43.07
N LYS A 8 -16.55 -28.40 -43.83
CA LYS A 8 -15.08 -28.40 -43.63
C LYS A 8 -14.42 -27.08 -44.01
N ASP A 9 -15.08 -26.30 -44.85
CA ASP A 9 -14.73 -24.92 -45.20
C ASP A 9 -14.64 -24.01 -43.97
N VAL A 10 -15.55 -24.13 -43.00
CA VAL A 10 -15.54 -23.30 -41.78
C VAL A 10 -14.22 -23.38 -41.02
N PHE A 11 -13.69 -24.59 -40.78
CA PHE A 11 -12.40 -24.76 -40.11
C PHE A 11 -11.21 -24.38 -41.01
N THR A 12 -11.37 -24.51 -42.32
CA THR A 12 -10.36 -24.04 -43.29
C THR A 12 -10.24 -22.52 -43.22
N ASP A 13 -11.37 -21.81 -43.13
CA ASP A 13 -11.44 -20.35 -43.02
C ASP A 13 -10.88 -19.86 -41.68
N ILE A 14 -11.21 -20.53 -40.56
CA ILE A 14 -10.64 -20.21 -39.24
C ILE A 14 -9.12 -20.42 -39.24
N ALA A 15 -8.62 -21.54 -39.76
CA ALA A 15 -7.18 -21.80 -39.86
C ALA A 15 -6.47 -20.76 -40.75
N ASN A 16 -7.09 -20.38 -41.88
CA ASN A 16 -6.56 -19.35 -42.76
C ASN A 16 -6.56 -17.96 -42.11
N ALA A 17 -7.56 -17.65 -41.27
CA ALA A 17 -7.62 -16.41 -40.50
C ALA A 17 -6.50 -16.34 -39.43
N ILE A 18 -6.26 -17.44 -38.71
CA ILE A 18 -5.15 -17.54 -37.72
C ILE A 18 -3.80 -17.34 -38.43
N ARG A 19 -3.54 -18.08 -39.51
CA ARG A 19 -2.31 -17.90 -40.32
C ARG A 19 -2.16 -16.48 -40.82
N ALA A 20 -3.25 -15.86 -41.29
CA ALA A 20 -3.21 -14.49 -41.79
C ALA A 20 -2.89 -13.46 -40.69
N GLN A 21 -3.20 -13.77 -39.42
CA GLN A 21 -2.79 -12.93 -38.30
C GLN A 21 -1.34 -13.18 -37.88
N ASN A 22 -0.84 -14.42 -37.91
CA ASN A 22 0.56 -14.76 -37.52
C ASN A 22 1.62 -14.66 -38.64
N GLY A 23 1.20 -14.64 -39.91
CA GLY A 23 2.13 -14.72 -41.06
C GLY A 23 2.68 -16.13 -41.36
N GLU A 24 2.16 -17.17 -40.71
CA GLU A 24 2.76 -18.51 -40.70
C GLU A 24 2.13 -19.53 -41.70
N THR A 25 2.69 -20.75 -41.72
CA THR A 25 2.28 -21.83 -42.64
C THR A 25 1.72 -23.09 -41.95
N ASP A 26 1.55 -23.03 -40.63
CA ASP A 26 1.22 -24.19 -39.79
C ASP A 26 -0.18 -24.74 -40.03
N THR A 27 -0.40 -26.01 -39.70
CA THR A 27 -1.71 -26.67 -39.80
C THR A 27 -2.30 -26.88 -38.42
N TYR A 28 -3.53 -26.43 -38.19
CA TYR A 28 -4.23 -26.62 -36.91
C TYR A 28 -5.33 -27.67 -37.04
N LEU A 29 -5.39 -28.56 -36.07
CA LEU A 29 -6.58 -29.34 -35.77
C LEU A 29 -7.65 -28.43 -35.16
N PRO A 30 -8.95 -28.73 -35.34
CA PRO A 30 -10.03 -27.95 -34.70
C PRO A 30 -9.86 -27.76 -33.19
N SER A 31 -9.28 -28.76 -32.49
CA SER A 31 -9.00 -28.69 -31.05
C SER A 31 -7.87 -27.72 -30.67
N GLU A 32 -7.00 -27.34 -31.61
CA GLU A 32 -5.84 -26.46 -31.37
C GLU A 32 -6.15 -25.00 -31.70
N MET A 33 -7.20 -24.74 -32.48
CA MET A 33 -7.51 -23.40 -32.99
C MET A 33 -7.81 -22.37 -31.89
N ALA A 34 -8.45 -22.78 -30.78
CA ALA A 34 -8.69 -21.87 -29.67
C ALA A 34 -7.39 -21.40 -29.01
N ALA A 35 -6.44 -22.32 -28.79
CA ALA A 35 -5.12 -21.99 -28.24
C ALA A 35 -4.32 -21.13 -29.23
N ALA A 36 -4.39 -21.44 -30.53
CA ALA A 36 -3.73 -20.63 -31.55
C ALA A 36 -4.31 -19.20 -31.65
N VAL A 37 -5.62 -19.01 -31.47
CA VAL A 37 -6.24 -17.67 -31.39
C VAL A 37 -5.78 -16.90 -30.15
N LEU A 38 -5.64 -17.57 -29.00
CA LEU A 38 -5.11 -16.95 -27.78
C LEU A 38 -3.63 -16.58 -27.89
N ALA A 39 -2.87 -17.28 -28.74
CA ALA A 39 -1.46 -17.03 -28.98
C ALA A 39 -1.19 -15.92 -30.01
N LEU A 40 -2.22 -15.43 -30.71
CA LEU A 40 -2.07 -14.30 -31.62
C LEU A 40 -1.68 -13.04 -30.83
N ASP A 41 -0.66 -12.31 -31.29
CA ASP A 41 -0.13 -11.10 -30.65
C ASP A 41 -0.04 -9.90 -31.62
N GLY A 42 -0.42 -10.10 -32.88
CA GLY A 42 -0.38 -9.09 -33.93
C GLY A 42 0.93 -8.94 -34.67
N THR A 43 1.94 -9.73 -34.31
CA THR A 43 3.17 -9.85 -35.09
C THR A 43 2.88 -10.62 -36.38
N ARG A 44 3.40 -10.12 -37.51
CA ARG A 44 3.23 -10.74 -38.84
C ARG A 44 4.58 -11.07 -39.45
N ASP A 45 5.08 -12.26 -39.13
CA ASP A 45 6.34 -12.76 -39.69
C ASP A 45 6.07 -13.70 -40.87
N GLY A 46 6.08 -13.13 -42.08
CA GLY A 46 6.06 -13.90 -43.32
C GLY A 46 4.78 -13.81 -44.15
N ALA A 47 4.71 -14.63 -45.20
CA ALA A 47 3.57 -14.70 -46.11
C ALA A 47 2.68 -15.90 -45.73
N PRO A 48 1.43 -15.68 -45.29
CA PRO A 48 0.60 -16.73 -44.74
C PRO A 48 0.19 -17.75 -45.80
N PHE A 49 0.23 -19.05 -45.46
CA PHE A 49 -0.31 -20.09 -46.32
C PHE A 49 -1.84 -20.00 -46.38
N GLN A 50 -2.39 -19.90 -47.59
CA GLN A 50 -3.83 -19.95 -47.82
C GLN A 50 -4.21 -21.34 -48.34
N ALA A 51 -4.80 -22.15 -47.45
CA ALA A 51 -5.33 -23.45 -47.83
C ALA A 51 -6.57 -23.27 -48.73
N ALA A 52 -6.62 -24.03 -49.83
CA ALA A 52 -7.81 -24.06 -50.68
C ALA A 52 -9.00 -24.66 -49.92
N GLY A 53 -10.19 -24.06 -50.11
CA GLY A 53 -11.43 -24.53 -49.46
C GLY A 53 -11.66 -26.02 -49.72
N SER A 54 -11.90 -26.77 -48.64
CA SER A 54 -12.19 -28.20 -48.73
C SER A 54 -13.70 -28.44 -48.72
N THR A 55 -14.18 -29.31 -49.60
CA THR A 55 -15.62 -29.64 -49.70
C THR A 55 -15.97 -30.84 -48.82
N GLY A 56 -17.17 -30.81 -48.24
CA GLY A 56 -17.72 -31.89 -47.43
C GLY A 56 -18.16 -31.42 -46.05
N THR A 57 -18.86 -32.30 -45.34
CA THR A 57 -19.47 -32.02 -44.04
C THR A 57 -19.01 -33.04 -43.01
N GLY A 58 -18.88 -32.62 -41.76
CA GLY A 58 -18.49 -33.47 -40.62
C GLY A 58 -19.34 -33.18 -39.38
N VAL A 59 -19.11 -33.97 -38.34
CA VAL A 59 -19.75 -33.78 -37.04
C VAL A 59 -18.68 -33.47 -36.01
N ILE A 60 -18.85 -32.37 -35.28
CA ILE A 60 -17.92 -31.93 -34.23
C ILE A 60 -18.72 -31.44 -33.03
N SER A 61 -18.10 -31.45 -31.85
CA SER A 61 -18.70 -30.95 -30.62
C SER A 61 -18.81 -29.42 -30.65
N ASP A 62 -19.95 -28.89 -30.19
CA ASP A 62 -20.17 -27.45 -30.01
C ASP A 62 -19.10 -26.83 -29.09
N SER A 63 -18.56 -27.62 -28.15
CA SER A 63 -17.50 -27.19 -27.23
C SER A 63 -16.23 -26.67 -27.92
N VAL A 64 -15.95 -27.11 -29.16
CA VAL A 64 -14.82 -26.60 -29.95
C VAL A 64 -15.08 -25.17 -30.39
N PHE A 65 -16.30 -24.88 -30.84
CA PHE A 65 -16.71 -23.54 -31.23
C PHE A 65 -16.86 -22.61 -30.01
N ASP A 66 -17.36 -23.12 -28.90
CA ASP A 66 -17.42 -22.36 -27.64
C ASP A 66 -16.02 -21.94 -27.17
N ALA A 67 -15.03 -22.83 -27.30
CA ALA A 67 -13.63 -22.54 -26.96
C ALA A 67 -13.02 -21.48 -27.89
N ILE A 68 -13.23 -21.58 -29.21
CA ILE A 68 -12.74 -20.57 -30.17
C ILE A 68 -13.43 -19.22 -29.93
N ALA A 69 -14.74 -19.21 -29.71
CA ALA A 69 -15.48 -18.00 -29.39
C ALA A 69 -14.99 -17.37 -28.08
N GLY A 70 -14.67 -18.18 -27.07
CA GLY A 70 -14.05 -17.74 -25.82
C GLY A 70 -12.68 -17.09 -26.05
N ALA A 71 -11.85 -17.69 -26.89
CA ALA A 71 -10.55 -17.15 -27.27
C ALA A 71 -10.65 -15.79 -27.99
N ILE A 72 -11.59 -15.64 -28.94
CA ILE A 72 -11.83 -14.36 -29.63
C ILE A 72 -12.27 -13.28 -28.65
N ARG A 73 -13.21 -13.60 -27.74
CA ARG A 73 -13.65 -12.66 -26.70
C ARG A 73 -12.53 -12.24 -25.75
N ALA A 74 -11.63 -13.16 -25.42
CA ALA A 74 -10.47 -12.85 -24.59
C ALA A 74 -9.53 -11.85 -25.29
N GLN A 75 -9.39 -11.93 -26.62
CA GLN A 75 -8.52 -11.03 -27.39
C GLN A 75 -9.11 -9.63 -27.60
N ASN A 76 -10.43 -9.50 -27.73
CA ASN A 76 -11.07 -8.21 -28.05
C ASN A 76 -11.91 -7.60 -26.91
N GLY A 77 -12.03 -8.28 -25.77
CA GLY A 77 -12.79 -7.81 -24.61
C GLY A 77 -14.31 -7.74 -24.83
N LEU A 78 -14.85 -8.28 -25.93
CA LEU A 78 -16.27 -8.21 -26.25
C LEU A 78 -17.06 -9.38 -25.65
N THR A 79 -18.36 -9.19 -25.43
CA THR A 79 -19.29 -10.24 -24.96
C THR A 79 -20.10 -10.88 -26.08
N GLU A 80 -19.72 -10.65 -27.33
CA GLU A 80 -20.45 -11.13 -28.51
C GLU A 80 -20.45 -12.67 -28.63
N THR A 81 -21.58 -13.19 -29.09
CA THR A 81 -21.73 -14.60 -29.46
C THR A 81 -21.43 -14.77 -30.95
N TYR A 82 -20.47 -15.63 -31.29
CA TYR A 82 -20.09 -15.88 -32.68
C TYR A 82 -20.70 -17.18 -33.19
N ARG A 83 -21.35 -17.13 -34.36
CA ARG A 83 -21.65 -18.32 -35.15
C ARG A 83 -20.35 -18.87 -35.75
N PRO A 84 -20.25 -20.18 -36.05
CA PRO A 84 -19.05 -20.75 -36.67
C PRO A 84 -18.55 -20.00 -37.91
N SER A 85 -19.46 -19.51 -38.76
CA SER A 85 -19.11 -18.72 -39.95
C SER A 85 -18.59 -17.31 -39.68
N GLU A 86 -18.82 -16.77 -38.47
CA GLU A 86 -18.42 -15.41 -38.06
C GLU A 86 -17.05 -15.39 -37.39
N MET A 87 -16.53 -16.55 -36.97
CA MET A 87 -15.26 -16.64 -36.21
C MET A 87 -14.04 -16.24 -37.04
N ALA A 88 -13.95 -16.66 -38.30
CA ALA A 88 -12.82 -16.29 -39.16
C ALA A 88 -12.77 -14.77 -39.45
N PRO A 89 -13.90 -14.11 -39.83
CA PRO A 89 -13.95 -12.64 -39.88
C PRO A 89 -13.62 -11.95 -38.56
N ALA A 90 -14.09 -12.49 -37.43
CA ALA A 90 -13.82 -11.90 -36.11
C ALA A 90 -12.33 -12.00 -35.72
N ILE A 91 -11.66 -13.11 -36.03
CA ILE A 91 -10.20 -13.28 -35.85
C ILE A 91 -9.43 -12.27 -36.72
N LEU A 92 -9.85 -12.06 -37.97
CA LEU A 92 -9.22 -11.07 -38.87
C LEU A 92 -9.47 -9.62 -38.43
N ALA A 93 -10.55 -9.36 -37.70
CA ALA A 93 -10.90 -8.06 -37.17
C ALA A 93 -10.25 -7.74 -35.82
N LEU A 94 -9.50 -8.69 -35.23
CA LEU A 94 -8.71 -8.42 -34.03
C LEU A 94 -7.73 -7.27 -34.30
N THR A 95 -7.80 -6.26 -33.44
CA THR A 95 -6.91 -5.10 -33.45
C THR A 95 -5.79 -5.35 -32.47
N TRP A 96 -4.56 -5.23 -32.95
CA TRP A 96 -3.37 -5.49 -32.16
C TRP A 96 -2.79 -4.19 -31.64
N ASP A 97 -2.49 -4.17 -30.34
CA ASP A 97 -1.75 -3.08 -29.73
C ASP A 97 -0.26 -3.24 -30.06
N VAL A 98 0.12 -2.81 -31.27
CA VAL A 98 1.47 -2.88 -31.82
C VAL A 98 2.14 -1.51 -31.83
N GLY A 99 3.46 -1.52 -31.98
CA GLY A 99 4.34 -0.37 -31.95
C GLY A 99 4.93 -0.15 -30.57
N VAL A 100 6.20 0.28 -30.56
CA VAL A 100 6.91 0.69 -29.35
C VAL A 100 6.27 1.97 -28.81
N LYS A 101 5.75 1.90 -27.59
CA LYS A 101 5.07 2.99 -26.90
C LYS A 101 5.10 2.78 -25.39
N MET A 102 4.82 3.84 -24.66
CA MET A 102 4.66 3.75 -23.20
C MET A 102 3.34 3.07 -22.88
N ARG A 103 3.36 2.07 -21.99
CA ARG A 103 2.16 1.38 -21.52
C ARG A 103 2.03 1.44 -20.01
N ALA A 104 0.80 1.46 -19.54
CA ALA A 104 0.39 1.10 -18.19
C ALA A 104 -0.35 -0.24 -18.29
N ILE A 105 0.08 -1.26 -17.55
CA ILE A 105 -0.40 -2.63 -17.65
C ILE A 105 -0.88 -3.07 -16.27
N LEU A 106 -2.17 -3.41 -16.16
CA LEU A 106 -2.74 -3.95 -14.93
C LEU A 106 -2.54 -5.47 -14.90
N LEU A 107 -1.97 -5.97 -13.82
CA LEU A 107 -1.75 -7.40 -13.56
C LEU A 107 -2.77 -7.95 -12.56
N ALA A 108 -2.99 -9.25 -12.60
CA ALA A 108 -3.98 -9.95 -11.78
C ALA A 108 -3.71 -9.91 -10.26
N ASP A 109 -2.49 -9.56 -9.84
CA ASP A 109 -2.10 -9.41 -8.44
C ASP A 109 -2.29 -7.98 -7.90
N GLY A 110 -2.82 -7.05 -8.70
CA GLY A 110 -2.99 -5.64 -8.33
C GLY A 110 -1.79 -4.75 -8.69
N THR A 111 -0.78 -5.27 -9.38
CA THR A 111 0.33 -4.47 -9.90
C THR A 111 -0.09 -3.65 -11.11
N LEU A 112 0.20 -2.35 -11.11
CA LEU A 112 0.17 -1.48 -12.29
C LEU A 112 1.60 -1.23 -12.77
N GLU A 113 1.99 -1.95 -13.82
CA GLU A 113 3.32 -1.87 -14.42
C GLU A 113 3.38 -0.79 -15.50
N PHE A 114 4.50 -0.09 -15.60
CA PHE A 114 4.80 0.92 -16.60
C PHE A 114 6.05 0.54 -17.39
N ASN A 115 5.94 0.37 -18.70
CA ASN A 115 7.06 0.01 -19.58
C ASN A 115 7.02 0.73 -20.94
N TYR A 116 8.09 0.58 -21.74
CA TYR A 116 8.20 1.15 -23.09
C TYR A 116 8.60 0.07 -24.11
N ARG A 117 7.61 -0.70 -24.59
CA ARG A 117 7.83 -1.89 -25.42
C ARG A 117 6.91 -1.95 -26.63
N ASP A 118 7.16 -2.89 -27.53
CA ASP A 118 6.18 -3.32 -28.52
C ASP A 118 5.27 -4.40 -27.89
N GLY A 119 3.97 -4.32 -28.15
CA GLY A 119 3.00 -5.27 -27.59
C GLY A 119 2.76 -5.17 -26.08
N ARG A 120 1.76 -5.93 -25.61
CA ARG A 120 1.43 -6.06 -24.20
C ARG A 120 2.34 -7.14 -23.58
N SER A 121 3.47 -6.71 -23.04
CA SER A 121 4.44 -7.59 -22.36
C SER A 121 4.77 -7.04 -20.97
N SER A 122 5.17 -7.94 -20.07
CA SER A 122 5.48 -7.65 -18.68
C SER A 122 6.72 -8.43 -18.26
N ASP A 123 7.61 -7.80 -17.48
CA ASP A 123 8.77 -8.47 -16.89
C ASP A 123 8.49 -9.05 -15.49
N VAL A 124 7.31 -8.77 -14.94
CA VAL A 124 6.90 -9.28 -13.61
C VAL A 124 6.78 -10.81 -13.68
N PRO A 125 7.54 -11.58 -12.87
CA PRO A 125 7.53 -13.03 -12.94
C PRO A 125 6.13 -13.63 -12.69
N GLY A 126 5.61 -14.37 -13.67
CA GLY A 126 4.28 -14.98 -13.58
C GLY A 126 3.13 -14.01 -13.83
N ALA A 127 3.40 -12.84 -14.41
CA ALA A 127 2.39 -11.84 -14.76
C ALA A 127 1.22 -12.42 -15.56
N VAL A 128 0.02 -12.06 -15.13
CA VAL A 128 -1.22 -12.25 -15.88
C VAL A 128 -1.79 -10.87 -16.15
N ILE A 129 -1.68 -10.43 -17.41
CA ILE A 129 -2.17 -9.12 -17.85
C ILE A 129 -3.69 -9.13 -17.89
N LEU A 130 -4.32 -8.21 -17.16
CA LEU A 130 -5.76 -7.98 -17.15
C LEU A 130 -6.17 -6.89 -18.14
N ASP A 131 -5.43 -5.78 -18.15
CA ASP A 131 -5.71 -4.65 -19.04
C ASP A 131 -4.42 -3.88 -19.35
N ALA A 132 -4.43 -3.08 -20.42
CA ALA A 132 -3.29 -2.26 -20.81
C ALA A 132 -3.74 -1.00 -21.55
N TRP A 133 -3.11 0.12 -21.20
CA TRP A 133 -3.38 1.45 -21.77
C TRP A 133 -2.11 2.09 -22.29
N GLU A 134 -2.22 2.86 -23.36
CA GLU A 134 -1.15 3.75 -23.81
C GLU A 134 -1.00 4.93 -22.84
N VAL A 135 0.25 5.25 -22.49
CA VAL A 135 0.58 6.40 -21.65
C VAL A 135 0.98 7.56 -22.55
N ASP A 136 0.30 8.71 -22.43
CA ASP A 136 0.71 9.92 -23.13
C ASP A 136 1.99 10.50 -22.49
N ALA A 137 3.06 10.63 -23.28
CA ALA A 137 4.33 11.22 -22.85
C ALA A 137 4.21 12.69 -22.41
N ALA A 138 3.14 13.39 -22.83
CA ALA A 138 2.81 14.73 -22.33
C ALA A 138 2.16 14.73 -20.93
N GLY A 139 1.84 13.55 -20.39
CA GLY A 139 1.17 13.35 -19.11
C GLY A 139 -0.28 13.82 -19.12
N TYR A 140 -0.86 13.95 -17.92
CA TYR A 140 -2.28 14.24 -17.75
C TYR A 140 -2.50 15.53 -16.96
N SER A 141 -3.62 16.21 -17.24
CA SER A 141 -4.00 17.46 -16.57
C SER A 141 -4.87 17.27 -15.32
N SER A 142 -5.37 16.04 -15.09
CA SER A 142 -6.21 15.69 -13.94
C SER A 142 -6.21 14.17 -13.73
N ALA A 143 -6.63 13.72 -12.54
CA ALA A 143 -6.77 12.31 -12.22
C ALA A 143 -7.68 11.56 -13.21
N SER A 144 -8.86 12.11 -13.49
CA SER A 144 -9.85 11.51 -14.40
C SER A 144 -9.45 11.52 -15.88
N ALA A 145 -8.34 12.18 -16.25
CA ALA A 145 -7.86 12.20 -17.62
C ALA A 145 -6.95 11.02 -17.97
N ARG A 146 -6.42 10.30 -16.97
CA ARG A 146 -5.58 9.13 -17.22
C ARG A 146 -6.45 7.89 -17.54
N PRO A 147 -6.07 7.04 -18.51
CA PRO A 147 -6.89 5.90 -18.94
C PRO A 147 -7.22 4.88 -17.85
N TRP A 148 -6.36 4.73 -16.84
CA TRP A 148 -6.49 3.76 -15.75
C TRP A 148 -7.13 4.33 -14.48
N ASP A 149 -7.84 5.47 -14.54
CA ASP A 149 -8.47 6.05 -13.33
C ASP A 149 -9.51 5.13 -12.71
N ASP A 150 -10.24 4.34 -13.51
CA ASP A 150 -11.32 3.48 -13.03
C ASP A 150 -10.83 2.30 -12.16
N VAL A 151 -9.58 1.86 -12.34
CA VAL A 151 -8.99 0.72 -11.60
C VAL A 151 -8.13 1.15 -10.41
N LYS A 152 -8.01 2.45 -10.12
CA LYS A 152 -7.08 3.00 -9.11
C LYS A 152 -7.21 2.40 -7.70
N LEU A 153 -8.38 1.89 -7.34
CA LEU A 153 -8.63 1.28 -6.02
C LEU A 153 -8.25 -0.20 -5.98
N ASP A 154 -8.06 -0.84 -7.13
CA ASP A 154 -7.59 -2.22 -7.26
C ASP A 154 -6.05 -2.29 -7.28
N VAL A 155 -5.38 -1.16 -7.52
CA VAL A 155 -3.91 -1.09 -7.60
C VAL A 155 -3.31 -1.04 -6.20
N THR A 156 -2.51 -2.06 -5.89
CA THR A 156 -1.77 -2.19 -4.62
C THR A 156 -0.28 -1.96 -4.78
N ARG A 157 0.25 -2.13 -6.00
CA ARG A 157 1.67 -1.97 -6.33
C ARG A 157 1.83 -1.26 -7.66
N VAL A 158 2.83 -0.40 -7.77
CA VAL A 158 3.27 0.19 -9.04
C VAL A 158 4.69 -0.24 -9.33
N VAL A 159 4.97 -0.62 -10.58
CA VAL A 159 6.33 -0.98 -11.03
C VAL A 159 6.65 -0.16 -12.27
N PHE A 160 7.81 0.50 -12.28
CA PHE A 160 8.40 1.07 -13.48
C PHE A 160 9.52 0.17 -13.97
N ASP A 161 9.40 -0.30 -15.21
CA ASP A 161 10.46 -1.06 -15.86
C ASP A 161 11.59 -0.14 -16.33
N SER A 162 12.81 -0.67 -16.36
CA SER A 162 14.04 0.07 -16.73
C SER A 162 14.04 0.69 -18.14
N ASP A 163 13.08 0.32 -18.99
CA ASP A 163 12.92 0.91 -20.32
C ASP A 163 11.92 2.08 -20.35
N PHE A 164 11.12 2.28 -19.30
CA PHE A 164 10.04 3.25 -19.26
C PHE A 164 10.52 4.68 -19.55
N SER A 165 11.69 5.07 -19.02
CA SER A 165 12.27 6.39 -19.24
C SER A 165 12.56 6.72 -20.71
N GLN A 166 12.70 5.71 -21.58
CA GLN A 166 12.90 5.90 -23.03
C GLN A 166 11.69 6.55 -23.71
N GLY A 167 10.50 6.43 -23.12
CA GLY A 167 9.27 7.04 -23.62
C GLY A 167 9.20 8.56 -23.42
N GLY A 168 10.04 9.12 -22.55
CA GLY A 168 10.18 10.56 -22.38
C GLY A 168 8.98 11.25 -21.74
N LEU A 169 8.39 10.64 -20.70
CA LEU A 169 7.33 11.28 -19.91
C LEU A 169 7.80 12.64 -19.37
N THR A 170 7.04 13.70 -19.66
CA THR A 170 7.41 15.07 -19.28
C THR A 170 6.63 15.58 -18.05
N ASN A 171 5.51 14.96 -17.73
CA ASN A 171 4.56 15.43 -16.73
C ASN A 171 3.95 14.24 -15.96
N GLY A 172 4.26 14.15 -14.66
CA GLY A 172 3.75 13.14 -13.73
C GLY A 172 2.63 13.66 -12.83
N ASN A 173 1.96 14.75 -13.21
CA ASN A 173 0.85 15.28 -12.43
C ASN A 173 -0.30 14.26 -12.35
N HIS A 174 -0.86 14.12 -11.15
CA HIS A 174 -2.01 13.25 -10.85
C HIS A 174 -1.84 11.77 -11.21
N PHE A 175 -0.62 11.30 -11.49
CA PHE A 175 -0.38 9.96 -12.04
C PHE A 175 -0.95 8.85 -11.16
N PHE A 176 -0.83 9.02 -9.83
CA PHE A 176 -1.32 8.12 -8.80
C PHE A 176 -2.34 8.79 -7.86
N SER A 177 -2.88 9.95 -8.22
CA SER A 177 -3.82 10.66 -7.35
C SER A 177 -5.07 9.81 -7.09
N GLY A 178 -5.38 9.59 -5.80
CA GLY A 178 -6.53 8.82 -5.34
C GLY A 178 -6.34 7.31 -5.32
N PHE A 179 -5.11 6.80 -5.49
CA PHE A 179 -4.81 5.38 -5.34
C PHE A 179 -4.80 4.99 -3.85
N GLY A 180 -5.99 4.87 -3.26
CA GLY A 180 -6.14 4.63 -1.82
C GLY A 180 -5.59 3.30 -1.33
N SER A 181 -5.47 2.31 -2.22
CA SER A 181 -4.97 0.96 -1.92
C SER A 181 -3.49 0.75 -2.27
N LEU A 182 -2.84 1.73 -2.90
CA LEU A 182 -1.44 1.63 -3.31
C LEU A 182 -0.55 1.59 -2.07
N VAL A 183 0.28 0.55 -1.96
CA VAL A 183 1.19 0.30 -0.84
C VAL A 183 2.63 0.63 -1.23
N GLU A 184 3.05 0.28 -2.43
CA GLU A 184 4.44 0.43 -2.85
C GLU A 184 4.59 0.84 -4.32
N VAL A 185 5.68 1.56 -4.59
CA VAL A 185 6.10 1.97 -5.93
C VAL A 185 7.55 1.54 -6.12
N GLU A 186 7.86 0.88 -7.21
CA GLU A 186 9.21 0.40 -7.55
C GLU A 186 9.72 1.01 -8.86
N GLY A 187 11.04 1.17 -8.98
CA GLY A 187 11.69 1.70 -10.17
C GLY A 187 11.50 3.20 -10.35
N PHE A 188 11.28 3.95 -9.27
CA PHE A 188 10.93 5.36 -9.38
C PHE A 188 12.05 6.22 -9.98
N GLU A 189 13.30 5.74 -10.04
CA GLU A 189 14.41 6.35 -10.79
C GLU A 189 14.06 6.60 -12.27
N GLU A 190 13.18 5.80 -12.87
CA GLU A 190 12.73 5.96 -14.25
C GLU A 190 11.91 7.24 -14.48
N MET A 191 11.45 7.87 -13.40
CA MET A 191 10.72 9.15 -13.41
C MET A 191 11.64 10.37 -13.30
N GLN A 192 12.97 10.20 -13.24
CA GLN A 192 13.92 11.32 -13.05
C GLN A 192 13.93 12.36 -14.19
N GLY A 193 13.40 12.01 -15.36
CA GLY A 193 13.22 12.92 -16.50
C GLY A 193 11.96 13.81 -16.42
N VAL A 194 11.05 13.54 -15.48
CA VAL A 194 9.74 14.19 -15.39
C VAL A 194 9.85 15.57 -14.73
N GLY A 195 9.25 16.60 -15.34
CA GLY A 195 9.39 17.99 -14.89
C GLY A 195 8.35 18.46 -13.86
N SER A 196 7.25 17.73 -13.66
CA SER A 196 6.17 18.14 -12.76
C SER A 196 5.47 16.96 -12.07
N PHE A 197 5.14 17.12 -10.78
CA PHE A 197 4.50 16.11 -9.92
C PHE A 197 3.36 16.70 -9.06
N ASN A 198 2.56 17.63 -9.60
CA ASN A 198 1.37 18.14 -8.92
C ASN A 198 0.44 16.98 -8.53
N GLN A 199 0.17 16.85 -7.23
CA GLN A 199 -0.71 15.84 -6.67
C GLN A 199 -0.39 14.42 -7.16
N ALA A 200 0.88 14.12 -7.45
CA ALA A 200 1.28 12.84 -8.05
C ALA A 200 0.80 11.64 -7.23
N PHE A 201 0.94 11.70 -5.90
CA PHE A 201 0.49 10.68 -4.95
C PHE A 201 -0.63 11.18 -4.01
N SER A 202 -1.30 12.30 -4.35
CA SER A 202 -2.28 12.87 -3.44
C SER A 202 -3.43 11.90 -3.19
N GLY A 203 -3.71 11.61 -1.92
CA GLY A 203 -4.74 10.66 -1.50
C GLY A 203 -4.31 9.19 -1.50
N CYS A 204 -3.02 8.88 -1.66
CA CYS A 204 -2.49 7.53 -1.48
C CYS A 204 -2.34 7.19 0.01
N ALA A 205 -3.47 6.99 0.69
CA ALA A 205 -3.52 6.82 2.14
C ALA A 205 -2.80 5.54 2.65
N SER A 206 -2.69 4.51 1.81
CA SER A 206 -2.02 3.24 2.15
C SER A 206 -0.56 3.17 1.71
N LEU A 207 -0.02 4.20 1.06
CA LEU A 207 1.32 4.17 0.48
C LEU A 207 2.36 4.15 1.59
N GLU A 208 3.20 3.13 1.63
CA GLU A 208 4.23 2.91 2.65
C GLU A 208 5.63 3.24 2.14
N THR A 209 5.89 3.06 0.83
CA THR A 209 7.23 3.25 0.28
C THR A 209 7.26 3.61 -1.20
N ILE A 210 8.29 4.37 -1.60
CA ILE A 210 8.64 4.63 -2.99
C ILE A 210 10.12 4.23 -3.15
N TYR A 211 10.36 3.10 -3.81
CA TYR A 211 11.70 2.59 -4.06
C TYR A 211 12.33 3.25 -5.29
N ALA A 212 13.56 3.72 -5.10
CA ALA A 212 14.42 4.20 -6.17
C ALA A 212 15.88 3.86 -5.86
N THR A 213 16.61 3.28 -6.82
CA THR A 213 18.05 3.02 -6.63
C THR A 213 18.91 4.27 -6.77
N GLU A 214 18.42 5.28 -7.49
CA GLU A 214 19.03 6.59 -7.63
C GLU A 214 17.98 7.68 -7.84
N TRP A 215 18.35 8.94 -7.55
CA TRP A 215 17.51 10.08 -7.90
C TRP A 215 18.35 11.32 -8.19
N ALA A 216 18.60 11.57 -9.47
CA ALA A 216 19.43 12.68 -9.94
C ALA A 216 18.78 13.41 -11.14
N PRO A 217 17.61 14.05 -10.95
CA PRO A 217 16.90 14.70 -12.04
C PRO A 217 17.75 15.82 -12.67
N SER A 218 17.75 15.88 -14.00
CA SER A 218 18.56 16.86 -14.76
C SER A 218 18.14 18.32 -14.55
N SER A 219 16.92 18.53 -14.03
CA SER A 219 16.40 19.81 -13.59
C SER A 219 15.50 19.61 -12.37
N ASN A 220 15.40 20.61 -11.49
CA ASN A 220 14.54 20.49 -10.31
C ASN A 220 13.08 20.35 -10.76
N PRO A 221 12.40 19.24 -10.40
CA PRO A 221 10.99 19.11 -10.69
C PRO A 221 10.18 20.16 -9.94
N SER A 222 9.01 20.47 -10.48
CA SER A 222 8.00 21.30 -9.83
C SER A 222 6.86 20.45 -9.30
N GLY A 223 6.10 20.93 -8.32
CA GLY A 223 4.89 20.24 -7.90
C GLY A 223 4.27 20.82 -6.65
N SER A 224 2.94 20.81 -6.60
CA SER A 224 2.14 21.18 -5.45
C SER A 224 1.46 19.93 -4.88
N LEU A 225 1.52 19.78 -3.55
CA LEU A 225 0.84 18.70 -2.81
C LEU A 225 1.15 17.28 -3.32
N PRO A 226 2.40 16.94 -3.69
CA PRO A 226 2.71 15.62 -4.26
C PRO A 226 2.36 14.47 -3.31
N PHE A 227 2.45 14.66 -2.00
CA PHE A 227 2.25 13.64 -0.95
C PHE A 227 1.09 13.98 0.00
N TYR A 228 0.15 14.83 -0.44
CA TYR A 228 -0.97 15.21 0.42
C TYR A 228 -1.82 14.00 0.78
N SER A 229 -2.03 13.78 2.08
CA SER A 229 -2.70 12.61 2.66
C SER A 229 -1.97 11.27 2.45
N CYS A 230 -0.63 11.29 2.35
CA CYS A 230 0.22 10.09 2.36
C CYS A 230 0.82 9.85 3.76
N GLY A 231 0.00 9.83 4.81
CA GLY A 231 0.49 9.75 6.20
C GLY A 231 1.24 8.46 6.54
N ARG A 232 1.07 7.40 5.73
CA ARG A 232 1.77 6.11 5.88
C ARG A 232 3.09 6.04 5.12
N LEU A 233 3.40 7.02 4.27
CA LEU A 233 4.61 6.99 3.45
C LEU A 233 5.82 7.26 4.34
N VAL A 234 6.77 6.33 4.34
CA VAL A 234 8.02 6.45 5.09
C VAL A 234 9.18 6.38 4.11
N GLY A 235 10.02 7.41 4.05
CA GLY A 235 11.27 7.32 3.29
C GLY A 235 12.35 6.54 4.02
N GLY A 236 13.45 6.18 3.34
CA GLY A 236 14.48 5.28 3.89
C GLY A 236 15.11 5.77 5.19
N GLY A 237 15.19 7.10 5.40
CA GLY A 237 15.64 7.72 6.64
C GLY A 237 14.56 7.91 7.72
N GLY A 238 13.40 7.26 7.59
CA GLY A 238 12.27 7.40 8.52
C GLY A 238 11.49 8.70 8.37
N TYR A 239 11.71 9.48 7.30
CA TYR A 239 10.92 10.69 7.02
C TYR A 239 9.47 10.34 6.67
N VAL A 240 8.52 11.08 7.25
CA VAL A 240 7.09 11.00 6.91
C VAL A 240 6.66 12.36 6.37
N PRO A 241 6.06 12.44 5.17
CA PRO A 241 5.68 13.73 4.57
C PRO A 241 4.44 14.31 5.25
N ASP A 242 4.50 15.60 5.56
CA ASP A 242 3.35 16.38 6.04
C ASP A 242 2.57 17.04 4.87
N SER A 243 1.52 17.78 5.20
CA SER A 243 0.70 18.50 4.20
C SER A 243 1.43 19.60 3.42
N THR A 244 2.62 19.99 3.86
CA THR A 244 3.49 21.00 3.24
C THR A 244 4.64 20.39 2.45
N ALA A 245 4.87 19.08 2.57
CA ALA A 245 5.90 18.35 1.85
C ALA A 245 5.77 18.57 0.34
N SER A 246 6.85 19.09 -0.25
CA SER A 246 6.94 19.40 -1.66
C SER A 246 7.81 18.39 -2.41
N VAL A 247 7.95 18.56 -3.72
CA VAL A 247 8.83 17.74 -4.56
C VAL A 247 10.31 17.82 -4.16
N SER A 248 10.71 18.77 -3.29
CA SER A 248 12.04 18.79 -2.67
C SER A 248 12.35 17.57 -1.82
N HIS A 249 11.34 16.82 -1.40
CA HIS A 249 11.50 15.59 -0.61
C HIS A 249 11.60 14.33 -1.48
N LEU A 250 11.47 14.43 -2.81
CA LEU A 250 11.88 13.35 -3.72
C LEU A 250 13.40 13.25 -3.70
N THR A 251 13.96 12.60 -2.68
CA THR A 251 15.39 12.37 -2.52
C THR A 251 15.58 11.10 -1.67
N LEU A 252 16.80 10.54 -1.70
CA LEU A 252 17.21 9.39 -0.88
C LEU A 252 17.90 9.78 0.44
N ASN A 253 17.84 11.06 0.83
CA ASN A 253 18.48 11.52 2.06
C ASN A 253 17.58 11.30 3.30
N GLU A 254 18.08 11.69 4.47
CA GLU A 254 17.37 11.51 5.75
C GLU A 254 15.95 12.11 5.76
N ASP A 255 15.74 13.23 5.07
CA ASP A 255 14.45 13.95 4.98
C ASP A 255 13.71 13.68 3.65
N GLY A 256 14.09 12.64 2.93
CA GLY A 256 13.52 12.25 1.66
C GLY A 256 12.45 11.17 1.80
N VAL A 257 11.51 11.10 0.85
CA VAL A 257 10.48 10.04 0.79
C VAL A 257 10.91 8.80 0.00
N LEU A 258 12.06 8.86 -0.69
CA LEU A 258 12.55 7.73 -1.47
C LEU A 258 13.35 6.78 -0.59
N THR A 259 13.34 5.50 -0.95
CA THR A 259 14.11 4.46 -0.29
C THR A 259 14.95 3.72 -1.31
N ASP A 260 16.24 3.54 -1.04
CA ASP A 260 17.08 2.62 -1.81
C ASP A 260 16.78 1.19 -1.31
N PRO A 261 16.23 0.30 -2.15
CA PRO A 261 15.89 -1.06 -1.73
C PRO A 261 17.10 -1.86 -1.23
N ALA A 262 18.33 -1.54 -1.67
CA ALA A 262 19.54 -2.21 -1.22
C ALA A 262 20.06 -1.71 0.14
N ALA A 263 19.55 -0.57 0.62
CA ALA A 263 19.94 0.08 1.86
C ALA A 263 18.76 0.34 2.82
N ASP A 264 17.65 -0.36 2.62
CA ASP A 264 16.46 -0.23 3.46
C ASP A 264 16.71 -0.84 4.86
N ALA A 265 16.84 0.05 5.85
CA ALA A 265 17.07 -0.32 7.25
C ALA A 265 15.83 -0.08 8.12
N ARG A 266 14.66 0.10 7.51
CA ARG A 266 13.40 0.31 8.23
C ARG A 266 12.89 -1.00 8.81
N ASP A 267 12.44 -0.95 10.06
CA ASP A 267 11.85 -2.08 10.76
C ASP A 267 10.35 -1.90 10.86
N TRP A 268 9.59 -2.95 10.53
CA TRP A 268 8.14 -2.90 10.47
C TRP A 268 7.53 -3.89 11.45
N PHE A 269 6.57 -3.42 12.23
CA PHE A 269 5.75 -4.27 13.09
C PHE A 269 4.30 -4.30 12.59
N ASN A 270 3.60 -5.36 12.94
CA ASN A 270 2.26 -5.66 12.51
C ASN A 270 1.24 -5.19 13.56
N CYS A 271 0.10 -4.75 13.07
CA CYS A 271 -0.99 -4.22 13.86
C CYS A 271 -2.27 -4.95 13.45
N TYR A 272 -2.94 -5.62 14.37
CA TYR A 272 -4.16 -6.37 14.10
C TYR A 272 -5.26 -5.99 15.07
N LEU A 273 -6.37 -5.48 14.55
CA LEU A 273 -7.58 -5.25 15.34
C LEU A 273 -8.55 -6.43 15.11
N TYR A 274 -9.03 -7.02 16.20
CA TYR A 274 -9.98 -8.12 16.16
C TYR A 274 -11.41 -7.68 16.51
N ASP A 275 -12.39 -8.52 16.21
CA ASP A 275 -13.83 -8.26 16.42
C ASP A 275 -14.27 -8.23 17.89
N ASP A 276 -13.39 -8.64 18.80
CA ASP A 276 -13.54 -8.53 20.24
C ASP A 276 -13.00 -7.19 20.82
N GLY A 277 -12.53 -6.29 19.95
CA GLY A 277 -12.08 -4.94 20.32
C GLY A 277 -10.63 -4.84 20.77
N GLU A 278 -9.87 -5.94 20.79
CA GLU A 278 -8.45 -5.89 21.13
C GLU A 278 -7.58 -5.61 19.89
N LEU A 279 -6.73 -4.60 20.00
CA LEU A 279 -5.65 -4.27 19.07
C LEU A 279 -4.35 -4.93 19.55
N VAL A 280 -3.76 -5.78 18.71
CA VAL A 280 -2.47 -6.43 18.98
C VAL A 280 -1.37 -5.78 18.13
N LEU A 281 -0.31 -5.31 18.79
CA LEU A 281 0.93 -4.84 18.17
C LEU A 281 2.01 -5.93 18.34
N THR A 282 2.60 -6.40 17.24
CA THR A 282 3.47 -7.59 17.25
C THR A 282 4.46 -7.62 16.09
N ALA A 283 5.61 -8.26 16.29
CA ALA A 283 6.53 -8.58 15.20
C ALA A 283 6.00 -9.68 14.26
N SER A 284 4.99 -10.45 14.68
CA SER A 284 4.40 -11.53 13.89
C SER A 284 3.64 -11.04 12.64
N ALA A 285 4.07 -11.50 11.47
CA ALA A 285 3.36 -11.29 10.20
C ALA A 285 2.07 -12.11 10.06
N THR A 286 1.71 -12.92 11.07
CA THR A 286 0.51 -13.74 11.05
C THR A 286 -0.44 -13.31 12.18
N PRO A 287 -1.70 -12.95 11.85
CA PRO A 287 -2.75 -12.71 12.83
C PRO A 287 -3.01 -13.94 13.71
N ALA A 288 -3.55 -13.72 14.90
CA ALA A 288 -3.93 -14.77 15.83
C ALA A 288 -4.97 -15.72 15.20
N THR A 289 -4.71 -17.02 15.30
CA THR A 289 -5.62 -18.04 14.76
C THR A 289 -6.91 -18.11 15.56
N GLY A 290 -8.05 -18.19 14.87
CA GLY A 290 -9.36 -18.41 15.49
C GLY A 290 -10.07 -17.14 15.97
N ARG A 291 -9.51 -15.96 15.70
CA ARG A 291 -10.15 -14.65 15.92
C ARG A 291 -10.54 -14.03 14.58
N THR A 292 -11.59 -13.20 14.55
CA THR A 292 -11.99 -12.49 13.34
C THR A 292 -11.22 -11.19 13.26
N LEU A 293 -10.51 -10.95 12.15
CA LEU A 293 -9.80 -9.70 11.91
C LEU A 293 -10.79 -8.63 11.43
N VAL A 294 -10.78 -7.46 12.07
CA VAL A 294 -11.49 -6.25 11.60
C VAL A 294 -10.62 -5.51 10.58
N THR A 295 -9.38 -5.23 10.95
CA THR A 295 -8.38 -4.59 10.08
C THR A 295 -6.96 -5.02 10.48
N GLY A 296 -6.04 -4.94 9.54
CA GLY A 296 -4.63 -5.21 9.75
C GLY A 296 -3.73 -4.30 8.92
N GLY A 297 -2.50 -4.10 9.37
CA GLY A 297 -1.48 -3.36 8.62
C GLY A 297 -0.16 -3.29 9.35
N HIS A 298 0.75 -2.46 8.85
CA HIS A 298 2.10 -2.33 9.40
C HIS A 298 2.41 -0.87 9.76
N LEU A 299 3.35 -0.70 10.68
CA LEU A 299 3.95 0.58 11.02
C LEU A 299 5.47 0.43 11.05
N CYS A 300 6.17 1.43 10.54
CA CYS A 300 7.61 1.51 10.65
C CYS A 300 7.97 1.98 12.07
N ALA A 301 8.76 1.20 12.80
CA ALA A 301 9.10 1.47 14.19
C ALA A 301 9.77 2.85 14.35
N GLN A 302 10.76 3.14 13.51
CA GLN A 302 11.61 4.33 13.55
C GLN A 302 11.10 5.51 12.69
N ALA A 303 9.89 5.42 12.14
CA ALA A 303 9.34 6.51 11.33
C ALA A 303 9.01 7.73 12.20
N ARG A 304 9.26 8.93 11.66
CA ARG A 304 9.02 10.23 12.31
C ARG A 304 7.56 10.66 12.16
N TYR A 305 6.62 9.83 12.60
CA TYR A 305 5.20 10.17 12.64
C TYR A 305 4.93 11.35 13.59
N ASP A 306 4.17 12.33 13.11
CA ASP A 306 3.92 13.61 13.82
C ASP A 306 2.44 14.07 13.82
N SER A 307 1.54 13.25 13.28
CA SER A 307 0.12 13.58 13.11
C SER A 307 -0.76 12.33 13.21
N VAL A 308 -2.08 12.52 13.17
CA VAL A 308 -3.05 11.42 13.21
C VAL A 308 -3.35 10.88 11.80
N GLY A 309 -3.92 9.67 11.72
CA GLY A 309 -4.45 9.11 10.46
C GLY A 309 -3.50 8.18 9.73
N TYR A 310 -2.25 8.05 10.19
CA TYR A 310 -1.31 7.07 9.65
C TYR A 310 -1.53 5.66 10.22
N GLN A 311 -2.19 5.54 11.38
CA GLN A 311 -2.40 4.25 12.02
C GLN A 311 -3.32 3.37 11.15
N PRO A 312 -2.95 2.10 10.86
CA PRO A 312 -3.81 1.19 10.10
C PRO A 312 -5.21 0.96 10.71
N TRP A 313 -5.37 1.24 12.01
CA TRP A 313 -6.64 1.12 12.74
C TRP A 313 -7.35 2.45 12.97
N TYR A 314 -6.88 3.58 12.41
CA TYR A 314 -7.40 4.91 12.74
C TYR A 314 -8.91 5.08 12.47
N ASP A 315 -9.40 4.53 11.36
CA ASP A 315 -10.82 4.56 11.00
C ASP A 315 -11.68 3.69 11.92
N HIS A 316 -11.06 2.77 12.66
CA HIS A 316 -11.65 1.87 13.64
C HIS A 316 -11.32 2.24 15.09
N ARG A 317 -10.83 3.46 15.36
CA ARG A 317 -10.42 3.90 16.71
C ARG A 317 -11.51 3.76 17.78
N ASP A 318 -12.78 3.85 17.39
CA ASP A 318 -13.93 3.73 18.29
C ASP A 318 -14.23 2.25 18.66
N ASP A 319 -13.71 1.31 17.85
CA ASP A 319 -13.81 -0.14 18.04
C ASP A 319 -12.65 -0.69 18.92
N VAL A 320 -11.61 0.10 19.19
CA VAL A 320 -10.47 -0.33 20.01
C VAL A 320 -10.80 -0.18 21.50
N GLU A 321 -11.01 -1.30 22.18
CA GLU A 321 -11.34 -1.38 23.61
C GLU A 321 -10.13 -1.77 24.47
N ALA A 322 -9.22 -2.60 23.92
CA ALA A 322 -8.01 -3.03 24.59
C ALA A 322 -6.80 -3.00 23.64
N VAL A 323 -5.61 -2.79 24.17
CA VAL A 323 -4.35 -2.85 23.42
C VAL A 323 -3.39 -3.83 24.07
N ALA A 324 -2.88 -4.78 23.28
CA ALA A 324 -1.87 -5.73 23.68
C ALA A 324 -0.59 -5.52 22.88
N ILE A 325 0.45 -5.00 23.53
CA ILE A 325 1.80 -4.89 22.97
C ILE A 325 2.51 -6.22 23.27
N ALA A 326 2.64 -7.06 22.24
CA ALA A 326 3.18 -8.40 22.39
C ALA A 326 4.65 -8.40 22.82
N ALA A 327 5.08 -9.48 23.49
CA ALA A 327 6.45 -9.59 24.00
C ALA A 327 7.52 -9.56 22.89
N ASP A 328 7.16 -9.95 21.66
CA ASP A 328 8.06 -9.92 20.51
C ASP A 328 8.33 -8.50 19.99
N MET A 329 7.57 -7.49 20.44
CA MET A 329 7.88 -6.08 20.19
C MET A 329 9.22 -5.64 20.79
N GLY A 330 9.76 -6.39 21.77
CA GLY A 330 11.09 -6.13 22.33
C GLY A 330 12.25 -6.33 21.35
N THR A 331 11.97 -6.76 20.11
CA THR A 331 12.96 -6.82 19.03
C THR A 331 13.27 -5.45 18.40
N PHE A 332 12.42 -4.44 18.61
CA PHE A 332 12.59 -3.10 18.04
C PHE A 332 13.14 -2.13 19.10
N ASP A 333 14.10 -1.30 18.72
CA ASP A 333 14.86 -0.43 19.65
C ASP A 333 14.68 1.07 19.39
N GLU A 334 13.84 1.48 18.44
CA GLU A 334 13.54 2.89 18.16
C GLU A 334 12.04 3.13 17.91
N VAL A 335 11.17 2.54 18.75
CA VAL A 335 9.72 2.60 18.51
C VAL A 335 9.15 4.01 18.72
N ASN A 336 8.55 4.57 17.68
CA ASN A 336 7.77 5.82 17.74
C ASN A 336 6.31 5.54 18.12
N THR A 337 5.86 6.14 19.22
CA THR A 337 4.49 5.99 19.76
C THR A 337 3.58 7.19 19.52
N ASN A 338 4.08 8.22 18.85
CA ASN A 338 3.40 9.50 18.69
C ASN A 338 2.02 9.31 18.07
N TYR A 339 0.96 9.80 18.72
CA TYR A 339 -0.44 9.71 18.27
C TYR A 339 -1.06 8.31 18.17
N TRP A 340 -0.41 7.21 18.59
CA TRP A 340 -0.97 5.85 18.45
C TRP A 340 -2.45 5.72 18.86
N LEU A 341 -2.81 6.28 20.02
CA LEU A 341 -4.15 6.20 20.60
C LEU A 341 -4.78 7.60 20.80
N TYR A 342 -4.42 8.57 19.95
CA TYR A 342 -5.06 9.89 19.99
C TYR A 342 -6.56 9.78 19.74
N GLY A 343 -7.37 10.24 20.68
CA GLY A 343 -8.83 10.25 20.58
C GLY A 343 -9.48 8.86 20.64
N HIS A 344 -8.78 7.83 21.11
CA HIS A 344 -9.35 6.49 21.26
C HIS A 344 -10.17 6.39 22.54
N GLN A 345 -11.42 6.87 22.47
CA GLN A 345 -12.27 7.06 23.66
C GLN A 345 -12.74 5.75 24.30
N SER A 346 -12.70 4.64 23.56
CA SER A 346 -13.14 3.30 24.03
C SER A 346 -12.02 2.50 24.70
N VAL A 347 -10.75 2.90 24.58
CA VAL A 347 -9.61 2.13 25.13
C VAL A 347 -9.66 2.15 26.66
N ALA A 348 -9.92 0.99 27.25
CA ALA A 348 -10.00 0.77 28.68
C ALA A 348 -8.76 0.06 29.24
N GLU A 349 -8.04 -0.71 28.42
CA GLU A 349 -6.87 -1.49 28.83
C GLU A 349 -5.72 -1.32 27.83
N VAL A 350 -4.50 -1.12 28.35
CA VAL A 350 -3.27 -1.14 27.57
C VAL A 350 -2.25 -1.98 28.34
N SER A 351 -1.79 -3.06 27.72
CA SER A 351 -0.84 -4.00 28.31
C SER A 351 0.45 -4.09 27.49
N GLY A 352 1.55 -4.43 28.15
CA GLY A 352 2.82 -4.70 27.50
C GLY A 352 3.67 -3.47 27.16
N MET A 353 3.43 -2.31 27.79
CA MET A 353 4.26 -1.11 27.57
C MET A 353 5.76 -1.38 27.78
N GLY A 354 6.12 -2.24 28.75
CA GLY A 354 7.51 -2.65 28.99
C GLY A 354 8.17 -3.47 27.85
N ASN A 355 7.42 -3.86 26.81
CA ASN A 355 7.98 -4.52 25.63
C ASN A 355 8.48 -3.53 24.57
N LEU A 356 8.27 -2.23 24.74
CA LEU A 356 8.74 -1.22 23.79
C LEU A 356 10.19 -0.80 24.09
N GLY A 357 11.04 -0.83 23.06
CA GLY A 357 12.44 -0.41 23.14
C GLY A 357 12.69 0.99 22.56
N GLY A 358 13.58 1.73 23.22
CA GLY A 358 14.14 3.01 22.80
C GLY A 358 13.15 4.08 22.31
N VAL A 359 11.98 4.12 22.95
CA VAL A 359 10.97 5.16 22.72
C VAL A 359 11.56 6.53 23.09
N ARG A 360 11.71 7.40 22.09
CA ARG A 360 12.24 8.77 22.29
C ARG A 360 11.14 9.79 22.57
N GLN A 361 9.97 9.58 21.98
CA GLN A 361 8.86 10.52 22.07
C GLN A 361 7.56 9.76 22.32
N MET A 362 6.73 10.33 23.18
CA MET A 362 5.38 9.84 23.45
C MET A 362 4.36 10.95 23.22
N HIS A 363 4.53 11.74 22.16
CA HIS A 363 3.65 12.87 21.86
C HIS A 363 2.24 12.36 21.65
N HIS A 364 1.30 12.88 22.44
CA HIS A 364 -0.11 12.59 22.24
C HIS A 364 -0.51 11.09 22.27
N THR A 365 0.37 10.20 22.73
CA THR A 365 0.21 8.73 22.62
C THR A 365 -1.14 8.22 23.12
N PHE A 366 -1.58 8.67 24.29
CA PHE A 366 -2.87 8.30 24.90
C PHE A 366 -3.85 9.48 24.96
N ASN A 367 -3.60 10.54 24.19
CA ASN A 367 -4.34 11.79 24.34
C ASN A 367 -5.85 11.55 24.13
N SER A 368 -6.69 12.02 25.06
CA SER A 368 -8.14 11.85 25.03
C SER A 368 -8.62 10.38 25.02
N CYS A 369 -7.85 9.46 25.63
CA CYS A 369 -8.32 8.13 25.99
C CYS A 369 -9.22 8.21 27.24
N ASP A 370 -10.49 8.53 27.05
CA ASP A 370 -11.45 8.79 28.13
C ASP A 370 -11.93 7.55 28.90
N ALA A 371 -11.77 6.34 28.36
CA ALA A 371 -12.09 5.09 29.06
C ALA A 371 -10.92 4.51 29.86
N LEU A 372 -9.68 4.98 29.63
CA LEU A 372 -8.48 4.42 30.24
C LEU A 372 -8.41 4.80 31.72
N THR A 373 -8.64 3.84 32.61
CA THR A 373 -8.64 4.07 34.06
C THR A 373 -7.28 3.85 34.72
N GLU A 374 -6.47 2.96 34.15
CA GLU A 374 -5.11 2.73 34.60
C GLU A 374 -4.19 2.40 33.43
N ILE A 375 -2.90 2.68 33.60
CA ILE A 375 -1.86 2.25 32.67
C ILE A 375 -0.66 1.72 33.44
N ASP A 376 -0.08 0.65 32.93
CA ASP A 376 1.08 0.01 33.53
C ASP A 376 2.33 0.22 32.71
N LEU A 377 3.28 1.00 33.26
CA LEU A 377 4.59 1.27 32.68
C LEU A 377 5.70 0.45 33.37
N SER A 378 5.38 -0.58 34.14
CA SER A 378 6.41 -1.48 34.69
C SER A 378 7.18 -2.18 33.57
N GLY A 379 8.51 -2.25 33.71
CA GLY A 379 9.44 -2.74 32.70
C GLY A 379 9.73 -1.77 31.55
N PHE A 380 9.02 -0.65 31.43
CA PHE A 380 9.32 0.35 30.38
C PHE A 380 10.61 1.08 30.72
N ASP A 381 11.54 1.15 29.76
CA ASP A 381 12.79 1.91 29.91
C ASP A 381 12.62 3.37 29.49
N PRO A 382 12.58 4.34 30.43
CA PRO A 382 12.44 5.75 30.10
C PRO A 382 13.75 6.40 29.64
N SER A 383 14.88 5.68 29.59
CA SER A 383 16.22 6.28 29.44
C SER A 383 16.45 7.01 28.11
N SER A 384 15.69 6.63 27.08
CA SER A 384 15.72 7.25 25.74
C SER A 384 14.71 8.39 25.57
N LEU A 385 13.80 8.62 26.52
CA LEU A 385 12.76 9.65 26.37
C LEU A 385 13.36 11.05 26.28
N GLU A 386 12.83 11.85 25.35
CA GLU A 386 13.20 13.24 25.11
C GLU A 386 12.01 14.18 25.30
N SER A 387 10.79 13.69 25.01
CA SER A 387 9.58 14.49 25.10
C SER A 387 8.32 13.70 25.45
N LEU A 388 7.51 14.30 26.33
CA LEU A 388 6.27 13.78 26.90
C LEU A 388 5.09 14.75 26.68
N ASP A 389 5.12 15.50 25.57
CA ASP A 389 4.08 16.48 25.25
C ASP A 389 2.72 15.78 25.14
N TYR A 390 1.77 16.23 25.96
CA TYR A 390 0.38 15.76 25.93
C TYR A 390 0.15 14.23 25.99
N THR A 391 1.13 13.44 26.47
CA THR A 391 1.07 11.96 26.44
C THR A 391 -0.24 11.40 27.01
N PHE A 392 -0.72 11.93 28.14
CA PHE A 392 -2.00 11.58 28.77
C PHE A 392 -3.02 12.72 28.72
N GLY A 393 -2.77 13.76 27.92
CA GLY A 393 -3.63 14.94 27.88
C GLY A 393 -5.06 14.55 27.54
N GLY A 394 -6.04 14.92 28.36
CA GLY A 394 -7.45 14.60 28.16
C GLY A 394 -7.87 13.20 28.65
N CYS A 395 -6.99 12.36 29.21
CA CYS A 395 -7.41 11.08 29.82
C CYS A 395 -8.19 11.34 31.13
N SER A 396 -9.45 11.72 31.01
CA SER A 396 -10.24 12.25 32.14
C SER A 396 -10.57 11.18 33.19
N ALA A 397 -10.64 9.91 32.79
CA ALA A 397 -10.86 8.76 33.67
C ALA A 397 -9.59 8.12 34.24
N LEU A 398 -8.39 8.52 33.79
CA LEU A 398 -7.13 7.93 34.26
C LEU A 398 -6.93 8.21 35.74
N VAL A 399 -6.96 7.15 36.56
CA VAL A 399 -6.80 7.19 38.01
C VAL A 399 -5.37 6.84 38.42
N THR A 400 -4.76 5.84 37.78
CA THR A 400 -3.49 5.27 38.24
C THR A 400 -2.51 5.05 37.10
N ILE A 401 -1.25 5.42 37.32
CA ILE A 401 -0.13 5.09 36.44
C ILE A 401 0.85 4.27 37.26
N TRP A 402 1.05 3.00 36.89
CA TRP A 402 2.00 2.11 37.54
C TRP A 402 3.38 2.26 36.93
N ALA A 403 4.42 2.17 37.75
CA ALA A 403 5.81 2.21 37.33
C ALA A 403 6.70 1.38 38.26
N ASP A 404 7.91 1.06 37.80
CA ASP A 404 8.93 0.42 38.63
C ASP A 404 9.43 1.36 39.72
N ALA A 405 9.88 0.78 40.84
CA ALA A 405 10.29 1.54 42.02
C ALA A 405 11.47 2.50 41.75
N ASP A 406 12.28 2.21 40.74
CA ASP A 406 13.45 2.96 40.30
C ASP A 406 13.18 3.86 39.08
N TRP A 407 11.90 4.06 38.71
CA TRP A 407 11.53 4.97 37.62
C TRP A 407 12.19 6.35 37.76
N ALA A 408 12.94 6.73 36.73
CA ALA A 408 13.57 8.03 36.63
C ALA A 408 13.63 8.50 35.18
N LEU A 409 13.13 9.71 34.92
CA LEU A 409 13.28 10.35 33.61
C LEU A 409 14.74 10.79 33.39
N PRO A 410 15.27 10.70 32.16
CA PRO A 410 16.60 11.19 31.83
C PRO A 410 16.68 12.72 31.92
N ALA A 411 17.91 13.24 31.97
CA ALA A 411 18.14 14.67 31.98
C ALA A 411 17.79 15.30 30.62
N GLY A 412 17.17 16.48 30.62
CA GLY A 412 16.84 17.21 29.40
C GLY A 412 15.47 16.90 28.81
N VAL A 413 14.70 15.96 29.39
CA VAL A 413 13.31 15.69 28.99
C VAL A 413 12.47 16.95 29.05
N SER A 414 11.61 17.11 28.05
CA SER A 414 10.55 18.10 27.97
C SER A 414 9.18 17.45 28.06
N GLY A 415 8.14 18.23 28.33
CA GLY A 415 6.77 17.72 28.31
C GLY A 415 5.77 18.78 28.76
N PHE A 416 5.21 19.46 27.77
CA PHE A 416 4.12 20.40 27.94
C PHE A 416 2.82 19.62 28.11
N GLN A 417 2.10 19.94 29.19
CA GLN A 417 0.72 19.45 29.38
C GLN A 417 0.57 17.91 29.33
N THR A 418 1.61 17.17 29.72
CA THR A 418 1.63 15.69 29.82
C THR A 418 0.38 15.12 30.49
N PHE A 419 -0.12 15.77 31.56
CA PHE A 419 -1.30 15.35 32.32
C PHE A 419 -2.47 16.35 32.21
N TYR A 420 -2.52 17.16 31.15
CA TYR A 420 -3.60 18.14 30.99
C TYR A 420 -4.97 17.47 31.07
N GLN A 421 -5.89 18.01 31.88
CA GLN A 421 -7.23 17.45 32.08
C GLN A 421 -7.30 15.97 32.54
N CYS A 422 -6.23 15.40 33.11
CA CYS A 422 -6.30 14.11 33.82
C CYS A 422 -7.00 14.26 35.18
N THR A 423 -8.27 14.64 35.18
CA THR A 423 -8.95 15.12 36.39
C THR A 423 -9.14 14.08 37.49
N SER A 424 -9.08 12.80 37.14
CA SER A 424 -9.20 11.67 38.07
C SER A 424 -7.86 11.15 38.60
N LEU A 425 -6.74 11.68 38.10
CA LEU A 425 -5.40 11.14 38.37
C LEU A 425 -4.97 11.37 39.82
N VAL A 426 -4.53 10.29 40.47
CA VAL A 426 -4.02 10.30 41.84
C VAL A 426 -2.72 9.49 41.91
N GLY A 427 -1.63 10.15 42.32
CA GLY A 427 -0.35 9.48 42.56
C GLY A 427 -0.40 8.54 43.78
N GLY A 428 0.56 7.61 43.86
CA GLY A 428 0.57 6.56 44.88
C GLY A 428 0.62 7.02 46.34
N ALA A 429 1.05 8.26 46.60
CA ALA A 429 1.04 8.89 47.93
C ALA A 429 -0.13 9.88 48.12
N GLY A 430 -1.10 9.88 47.20
CA GLY A 430 -2.32 10.69 47.26
C GLY A 430 -2.23 12.06 46.59
N THR A 431 -1.18 12.33 45.80
CA THR A 431 -1.11 13.57 45.02
C THR A 431 -2.21 13.57 43.96
N THR A 432 -3.23 14.41 44.15
CA THR A 432 -4.31 14.59 43.17
C THR A 432 -3.89 15.49 42.00
N TYR A 433 -4.57 15.34 40.87
CA TYR A 433 -4.43 16.27 39.74
C TYR A 433 -4.63 17.74 40.16
N ALA A 434 -3.84 18.64 39.57
CA ALA A 434 -4.19 20.06 39.46
C ALA A 434 -3.66 20.63 38.15
N SER A 435 -4.34 21.65 37.62
CA SER A 435 -3.90 22.33 36.38
C SER A 435 -2.52 22.97 36.48
N SER A 436 -2.09 23.39 37.67
CA SER A 436 -0.72 23.87 37.94
C SER A 436 0.34 22.78 37.97
N ARG A 437 -0.07 21.50 37.93
CA ARG A 437 0.78 20.31 38.03
C ARG A 437 0.67 19.41 36.78
N ALA A 438 0.33 19.97 35.63
CA ALA A 438 0.04 19.20 34.43
C ALA A 438 1.27 18.83 33.56
N GLY A 439 2.48 19.29 33.92
CA GLY A 439 3.69 19.06 33.13
C GLY A 439 4.42 17.77 33.49
N TYR A 440 5.42 17.40 32.68
CA TYR A 440 6.22 16.19 32.85
C TYR A 440 6.95 16.10 34.21
N GLN A 441 7.16 17.21 34.92
CA GLN A 441 7.87 17.21 36.21
C GLN A 441 7.18 16.35 37.28
N TYR A 442 5.91 16.00 37.06
CA TYR A 442 5.11 15.14 37.91
C TYR A 442 5.07 13.66 37.45
N MET A 443 5.69 13.32 36.32
CA MET A 443 5.89 11.94 35.85
C MET A 443 7.08 11.30 36.59
N ARG A 444 6.90 11.12 37.89
CA ARG A 444 7.86 10.62 38.87
C ARG A 444 7.10 9.86 39.95
N ILE A 445 7.79 8.98 40.67
CA ILE A 445 7.20 8.27 41.81
C ILE A 445 6.67 9.27 42.84
N ASP A 446 5.39 9.15 43.16
CA ASP A 446 4.73 10.03 44.11
C ASP A 446 5.26 9.81 45.54
N GLY A 447 5.45 10.90 46.28
CA GLY A 447 6.03 10.89 47.63
C GLY A 447 7.56 10.76 47.68
N VAL A 448 8.22 10.38 46.59
CA VAL A 448 9.69 10.33 46.52
C VAL A 448 10.23 11.68 46.07
N GLY A 449 10.68 12.47 47.04
CA GLY A 449 11.27 13.81 46.83
C GLY A 449 10.27 14.91 46.46
N GLY A 450 8.96 14.66 46.57
CA GLY A 450 7.91 15.61 46.20
C GLY A 450 6.65 14.94 45.63
N ALA A 451 5.73 15.78 45.15
CA ALA A 451 4.51 15.35 44.48
C ALA A 451 4.82 14.71 43.10
N GLY A 452 4.17 13.60 42.79
CA GLY A 452 4.23 12.91 41.51
C GLY A 452 2.92 12.19 41.21
N TYR A 453 2.81 11.57 40.04
CA TYR A 453 1.62 10.81 39.63
C TYR A 453 1.86 9.32 39.44
N LEU A 454 3.11 8.85 39.54
CA LEU A 454 3.40 7.43 39.39
C LEU A 454 3.25 6.69 40.72
N THR A 455 2.68 5.49 40.64
CA THR A 455 2.50 4.57 41.75
C THR A 455 3.42 3.38 41.56
N VAL A 456 4.21 3.05 42.58
CA VAL A 456 5.11 1.89 42.52
C VAL A 456 4.28 0.61 42.40
N LYS A 457 4.53 -0.18 41.36
CA LYS A 457 3.94 -1.51 41.23
C LYS A 457 4.61 -2.47 42.20
N ALA A 458 3.82 -3.18 43.01
CA ALA A 458 4.38 -4.20 43.88
C ALA A 458 4.97 -5.33 43.04
N ALA A 459 6.19 -5.78 43.35
CA ALA A 459 6.77 -6.96 42.72
C ALA A 459 5.87 -8.17 42.99
N THR A 460 5.34 -8.78 41.92
CA THR A 460 4.51 -9.99 41.96
C THR A 460 5.36 -11.25 42.03
#